data_AF-A0A938T5N0-F1
#
_entry.id   AF-A0A938T5N0-F1
#
_cell.length_a   1.000
_cell.length_b   1.000
_cell.length_c   1.000
_cell.angle_alpha   90.00
_cell.angle_beta   90.00
_cell.angle_gamma   90.00
#
_symmetry.space_group_name_H-M   'P 1'
#
loop_
_entity.id
_entity.type
_entity.pdbx_description
1 polymer ?
#
loop_
_entity_poly.entity_id
_entity_poly.type
_entity_poly.pdbx_seq_one_letter_code
_entity_poly.pdbx_strand_id
1 'polypeptide(L)'
;MKKTISYIIIIIFISLIISGCAGFSILTKNIGRTISTPPEKVKFKISKPVKDNIKLSALWIGHSSVLLQIYDKVILFDPFFENSLVGVFTRIKEAGLDRESISKLDYIFISHSHIDHLHFNSIGYFESKFPKTHLIYPEGTEYYLPDFDFPQTRIKISKALSNYFIGDSQTIDGIKITPVYALHTGGRYALDTYLWKVQGHIGYIIEYKEVCIYYAGDTGYHPEAFKVIGKNFKINLAFIPLGPCLDCDGKGFKYHTSSIEGLDLMKDVNAEFMLPIHYGAIEYFRDANFPLESMKTILQREDYTGLKNKIIILNEGNQIVFENNLSEYRLVSGENQ
;
A
#
# COMPACT_ATOMS: atom_id res chain seq x y z
N MET A 1 -1.86 1.69 -37.89
CA MET A 1 -1.84 0.63 -36.85
C MET A 1 -0.53 -0.17 -36.83
N LYS A 2 -0.15 -0.93 -37.87
CA LYS A 2 1.08 -1.76 -37.84
C LYS A 2 2.38 -0.97 -37.59
N LYS A 3 2.52 0.23 -38.17
CA LYS A 3 3.70 1.10 -37.96
C LYS A 3 3.78 1.62 -36.52
N THR A 4 2.66 2.03 -35.93
CA THR A 4 2.58 2.54 -34.55
C THR A 4 2.96 1.47 -33.51
N ILE A 5 2.50 0.24 -33.72
CA ILE A 5 2.89 -0.92 -32.89
C ILE A 5 4.40 -1.18 -32.99
N SER A 6 4.98 -1.06 -34.20
CA SER A 6 6.42 -1.23 -34.41
C SER A 6 7.25 -0.16 -33.68
N TYR A 7 6.79 1.10 -33.63
CA TYR A 7 7.50 2.15 -32.88
C TYR A 7 7.41 1.96 -31.37
N ILE A 8 6.28 1.50 -30.85
CA ILE A 8 6.12 1.17 -29.42
C ILE A 8 7.06 0.03 -29.03
N ILE A 9 7.15 -1.03 -29.85
CA ILE A 9 8.07 -2.14 -29.63
C ILE A 9 9.52 -1.66 -29.64
N ILE A 10 9.89 -0.79 -30.59
CA ILE A 10 11.25 -0.23 -30.68
C ILE A 10 11.56 0.65 -29.47
N ILE A 11 10.63 1.49 -28.99
CA ILE A 11 10.82 2.32 -27.80
C ILE A 11 10.96 1.45 -26.54
N ILE A 12 10.15 0.40 -26.40
CA ILE A 12 10.28 -0.59 -25.33
C ILE A 12 11.66 -1.24 -25.40
N PHE A 13 12.11 -1.67 -26.59
CA PHE A 13 13.42 -2.29 -26.83
C PHE A 13 14.59 -1.34 -26.55
N ILE A 14 14.47 -0.06 -26.88
CA ILE A 14 15.48 0.95 -26.57
C ILE A 14 15.50 1.25 -25.06
N SER A 15 14.34 1.35 -24.40
CA SER A 15 14.28 1.49 -22.94
C SER A 15 14.88 0.27 -22.22
N LEU A 16 14.71 -0.92 -22.81
CA LEU A 16 15.24 -2.18 -22.33
C LEU A 16 16.78 -2.22 -22.36
N ILE A 17 17.39 -1.66 -23.40
CA ILE A 17 18.86 -1.52 -23.50
C ILE A 17 19.39 -0.52 -22.47
N ILE A 18 18.61 0.54 -22.17
CA ILE A 18 19.00 1.60 -21.22
C ILE A 18 18.88 1.14 -19.76
N SER A 19 17.97 0.20 -19.44
CA SER A 19 17.68 -0.26 -18.07
C SER A 19 18.67 -1.28 -17.47
N GLY A 20 19.74 -1.65 -18.20
CA GLY A 20 20.73 -2.64 -17.78
C GLY A 20 20.17 -4.09 -17.75
N CYS A 21 21.06 -5.09 -17.62
CA CYS A 21 20.69 -6.51 -17.66
C CYS A 21 19.61 -6.91 -16.63
N ALA A 22 19.55 -6.20 -15.49
CA ALA A 22 18.56 -6.45 -14.44
C ALA A 22 17.14 -6.03 -14.87
N GLY A 23 16.96 -4.84 -15.45
CA GLY A 23 15.66 -4.37 -15.92
C GLY A 23 15.08 -5.23 -17.04
N PHE A 24 15.94 -5.67 -17.98
CA PHE A 24 15.56 -6.60 -19.05
C PHE A 24 15.15 -7.98 -18.51
N SER A 25 15.89 -8.51 -17.53
CA SER A 25 15.54 -9.80 -16.91
C SER A 25 14.21 -9.76 -16.17
N ILE A 26 13.94 -8.68 -15.43
CA ILE A 26 12.67 -8.48 -14.72
C ILE A 26 11.51 -8.39 -15.71
N LEU A 27 11.66 -7.59 -16.77
CA LEU A 27 10.62 -7.42 -17.78
C LEU A 27 10.32 -8.73 -18.51
N THR A 28 11.36 -9.43 -18.98
CA THR A 28 11.18 -10.69 -19.74
C THR A 28 10.57 -11.80 -18.88
N LYS A 29 10.99 -11.93 -17.61
CA LYS A 29 10.38 -12.86 -16.66
C LYS A 29 8.90 -12.56 -16.42
N ASN A 30 8.57 -11.29 -16.20
CA ASN A 30 7.20 -10.87 -15.93
C ASN A 30 6.29 -10.92 -17.16
N ILE A 31 6.77 -10.60 -18.37
CA ILE A 31 6.02 -10.80 -19.62
C ILE A 31 5.76 -12.29 -19.85
N GLY A 32 6.78 -13.14 -19.71
CA GLY A 32 6.64 -14.58 -19.84
C GLY A 32 5.55 -15.12 -18.91
N ARG A 33 5.60 -14.73 -17.63
CA ARG A 33 4.59 -15.11 -16.63
C ARG A 33 3.19 -14.58 -16.96
N THR A 34 3.09 -13.31 -17.37
CA THR A 34 1.81 -12.69 -17.76
C THR A 34 1.11 -13.44 -18.89
N ILE A 35 1.87 -14.02 -19.82
CA ILE A 35 1.34 -14.79 -20.93
C ILE A 35 0.97 -16.24 -20.51
N SER A 36 1.66 -16.80 -19.51
CA SER A 36 1.67 -18.26 -19.27
C SER A 36 1.01 -18.72 -17.96
N THR A 37 0.91 -17.88 -16.93
CA THR A 37 0.50 -18.31 -15.59
C THR A 37 -0.53 -17.35 -14.99
N PRO A 38 -1.81 -17.76 -14.83
CA PRO A 38 -2.77 -16.96 -14.08
C PRO A 38 -2.36 -16.86 -12.60
N PRO A 39 -2.80 -15.82 -11.87
CA PRO A 39 -2.54 -15.70 -10.44
C PRO A 39 -3.06 -16.92 -9.67
N GLU A 40 -2.34 -17.30 -8.60
CA GLU A 40 -2.84 -18.27 -7.63
C GLU A 40 -4.14 -17.76 -7.00
N LYS A 41 -5.14 -18.64 -6.88
CA LYS A 41 -6.42 -18.28 -6.25
C LYS A 41 -6.31 -18.24 -4.74
N VAL A 42 -6.92 -17.22 -4.13
CA VAL A 42 -7.17 -17.12 -2.70
C VAL A 42 -8.36 -18.02 -2.41
N LYS A 43 -8.08 -19.17 -1.77
CA LYS A 43 -9.08 -20.24 -1.56
C LYS A 43 -10.33 -19.78 -0.82
N PHE A 44 -10.19 -18.88 0.15
CA PHE A 44 -11.27 -18.46 1.03
C PHE A 44 -11.29 -16.94 1.19
N LYS A 45 -12.21 -16.29 0.48
CA LYS A 45 -12.43 -14.85 0.56
C LYS A 45 -13.60 -14.54 1.50
N ILE A 46 -13.43 -13.48 2.29
CA ILE A 46 -14.46 -12.99 3.19
C ILE A 46 -15.61 -12.38 2.37
N SER A 47 -16.83 -12.88 2.55
CA SER A 47 -18.04 -12.39 1.86
C SER A 47 -18.67 -11.15 2.50
N LYS A 48 -18.51 -10.97 3.81
CA LYS A 48 -19.01 -9.81 4.57
C LYS A 48 -17.87 -9.17 5.39
N PRO A 49 -17.04 -8.32 4.76
CA PRO A 49 -15.88 -7.72 5.42
C PRO A 49 -16.24 -6.55 6.34
N VAL A 50 -17.31 -5.81 6.03
CA VAL A 50 -17.82 -4.74 6.92
C VAL A 50 -18.63 -5.39 8.03
N LYS A 51 -18.33 -5.05 9.29
CA LYS A 51 -18.91 -5.66 10.49
C LYS A 51 -19.65 -4.62 11.33
N ASP A 52 -20.73 -5.04 11.97
CA ASP A 52 -21.45 -4.22 12.95
C ASP A 52 -20.77 -4.29 14.32
N ASN A 53 -20.91 -3.25 15.14
CA ASN A 53 -20.49 -3.21 16.54
C ASN A 53 -18.99 -3.49 16.79
N ILE A 54 -18.12 -2.98 15.91
CA ILE A 54 -16.66 -3.07 16.06
C ILE A 54 -16.04 -1.68 16.23
N LYS A 55 -14.85 -1.60 16.85
CA LYS A 55 -14.06 -0.37 16.89
C LYS A 55 -13.14 -0.22 15.69
N LEU A 56 -12.43 -1.29 15.35
CA LEU A 56 -11.44 -1.31 14.27
C LEU A 56 -11.42 -2.68 13.59
N SER A 57 -11.33 -2.72 12.27
CA SER A 57 -10.99 -3.93 11.54
C SER A 57 -10.11 -3.63 10.34
N ALA A 58 -9.23 -4.55 9.98
CA ALA A 58 -8.36 -4.41 8.81
C ALA A 58 -8.32 -5.75 8.07
N LEU A 59 -8.69 -5.72 6.79
CA LEU A 59 -8.59 -6.85 5.87
C LEU A 59 -7.47 -6.58 4.87
N TRP A 60 -6.50 -7.48 4.81
CA TRP A 60 -5.41 -7.35 3.84
C TRP A 60 -5.81 -8.00 2.52
N ILE A 61 -5.97 -7.18 1.47
CA ILE A 61 -6.37 -7.62 0.13
C ILE A 61 -5.15 -8.17 -0.63
N GLY A 62 -3.94 -7.82 -0.20
CA GLY A 62 -2.68 -8.16 -0.85
C GLY A 62 -2.01 -6.93 -1.45
N HIS A 63 -0.69 -6.98 -1.60
CA HIS A 63 0.13 -5.79 -1.91
C HIS A 63 -0.05 -4.71 -0.84
N SER A 64 -0.23 -3.45 -1.24
CA SER A 64 -0.55 -2.32 -0.37
C SER A 64 -2.04 -2.05 -0.21
N SER A 65 -2.91 -2.90 -0.78
CA SER A 65 -4.36 -2.75 -0.69
C SER A 65 -4.90 -3.30 0.65
N VAL A 66 -5.54 -2.43 1.42
CA VAL A 66 -6.15 -2.75 2.71
C VAL A 66 -7.54 -2.15 2.78
N LEU A 67 -8.53 -2.97 3.16
CA LEU A 67 -9.85 -2.48 3.56
C LEU A 67 -9.86 -2.32 5.09
N LEU A 68 -9.98 -1.08 5.53
CA LEU A 68 -10.04 -0.70 6.93
C LEU A 68 -11.45 -0.27 7.29
N GLN A 69 -11.92 -0.67 8.47
CA GLN A 69 -13.12 -0.10 9.07
C GLN A 69 -12.77 0.49 10.43
N ILE A 70 -13.10 1.76 10.65
CA ILE A 70 -12.99 2.43 11.94
C ILE A 70 -14.41 2.84 12.35
N TYR A 71 -14.99 2.13 13.32
CA TYR A 71 -16.41 2.27 13.68
C TYR A 71 -17.32 2.20 12.44
N ASP A 72 -17.97 3.32 12.12
CA ASP A 72 -18.90 3.48 11.02
C ASP A 72 -18.22 3.86 9.70
N LYS A 73 -16.91 4.14 9.68
CA LYS A 73 -16.19 4.59 8.48
C LYS A 73 -15.44 3.43 7.83
N VAL A 74 -15.63 3.24 6.52
CA VAL A 74 -14.93 2.23 5.72
C VAL A 74 -13.99 2.92 4.74
N ILE A 75 -12.71 2.56 4.81
CA ILE A 75 -11.59 3.17 4.10
C ILE A 75 -10.88 2.09 3.29
N LEU A 76 -10.55 2.40 2.04
CA LEU A 76 -9.76 1.54 1.17
C LEU A 76 -8.47 2.25 0.79
N PHE A 77 -7.33 1.66 1.14
CA PHE A 77 -6.02 2.18 0.77
C PHE A 77 -5.52 1.54 -0.52
N ASP A 78 -4.94 2.35 -1.40
CA ASP A 78 -4.20 1.97 -2.61
C ASP A 78 -4.82 0.76 -3.33
N PRO A 79 -6.08 0.87 -3.81
CA PRO A 79 -6.83 -0.27 -4.30
C PRO A 79 -6.28 -0.83 -5.61
N PHE A 80 -5.85 -2.09 -5.58
CA PHE A 80 -5.40 -2.84 -6.75
C PHE A 80 -6.04 -4.24 -6.77
N PHE A 81 -7.14 -4.36 -7.51
CA PHE A 81 -7.92 -5.61 -7.62
C PHE A 81 -7.66 -6.40 -8.90
N GLU A 82 -7.12 -5.76 -9.94
CA GLU A 82 -6.92 -6.41 -11.23
C GLU A 82 -5.72 -7.37 -11.20
N ASN A 83 -5.80 -8.43 -11.99
CA ASN A 83 -4.74 -9.44 -12.05
C ASN A 83 -3.49 -8.98 -12.80
N SER A 84 -3.61 -7.97 -13.66
CA SER A 84 -2.51 -7.48 -14.48
C SER A 84 -2.35 -5.98 -14.35
N LEU A 85 -1.12 -5.57 -14.10
CA LEU A 85 -0.65 -4.19 -14.17
C LEU A 85 -0.14 -3.94 -15.60
N VAL A 86 -0.85 -3.09 -16.33
CA VAL A 86 -0.51 -2.64 -17.71
C VAL A 86 -0.17 -3.77 -18.69
N GLY A 87 -0.61 -5.01 -18.45
CA GLY A 87 -0.31 -6.16 -19.31
C GLY A 87 1.12 -6.68 -19.20
N VAL A 88 1.90 -6.22 -18.22
CA VAL A 88 3.35 -6.53 -18.11
C VAL A 88 3.69 -7.19 -16.79
N PHE A 89 3.13 -6.72 -15.67
CA PHE A 89 3.28 -7.37 -14.37
C PHE A 89 1.96 -8.04 -14.01
N THR A 90 1.99 -9.34 -13.79
CA THR A 90 0.80 -10.09 -13.35
C THR A 90 0.93 -10.41 -11.88
N ARG A 91 -0.15 -10.21 -11.13
CA ARG A 91 -0.21 -10.62 -9.74
C ARG A 91 0.15 -12.09 -9.63
N ILE A 92 0.97 -12.44 -8.64
CA ILE A 92 1.28 -13.84 -8.39
C ILE A 92 0.12 -14.56 -7.69
N LYS A 93 -0.69 -13.79 -6.97
CA LYS A 93 -1.87 -14.23 -6.23
C LYS A 93 -3.00 -13.22 -6.41
N GLU A 94 -4.22 -13.70 -6.60
CA GLU A 94 -5.38 -12.83 -6.82
C GLU A 94 -5.64 -11.90 -5.63
N ALA A 95 -6.45 -10.87 -5.82
CA ALA A 95 -6.91 -10.03 -4.73
C ALA A 95 -7.67 -10.88 -3.68
N GLY A 96 -7.31 -10.72 -2.41
CA GLY A 96 -7.86 -11.46 -1.27
C GLY A 96 -9.32 -11.14 -0.94
N LEU A 97 -9.91 -10.16 -1.61
CA LEU A 97 -11.29 -9.76 -1.45
C LEU A 97 -11.93 -9.59 -2.81
N ASP A 98 -13.16 -10.10 -2.96
CA ASP A 98 -13.99 -9.74 -4.11
C ASP A 98 -14.55 -8.35 -3.86
N ARG A 99 -14.29 -7.41 -4.77
CA ARG A 99 -14.74 -6.00 -4.66
C ARG A 99 -16.27 -5.87 -4.55
N GLU A 100 -16.99 -6.87 -5.05
CA GLU A 100 -18.44 -7.02 -4.95
C GLU A 100 -18.90 -7.20 -3.49
N SER A 101 -18.08 -7.83 -2.64
CA SER A 101 -18.37 -8.11 -1.22
C SER A 101 -18.31 -6.86 -0.33
N ILE A 102 -17.69 -5.78 -0.79
CA ILE A 102 -17.69 -4.50 -0.07
C ILE A 102 -19.11 -3.94 -0.13
N SER A 103 -19.77 -3.79 1.02
CA SER A 103 -21.16 -3.28 1.14
C SER A 103 -21.23 -1.77 1.35
N LYS A 104 -20.14 -1.16 1.83
CA LYS A 104 -20.00 0.26 2.11
C LYS A 104 -18.57 0.70 1.87
N LEU A 105 -18.39 1.90 1.32
CA LEU A 105 -17.09 2.56 1.19
C LEU A 105 -17.30 4.07 1.36
N ASP A 106 -16.57 4.67 2.29
CA ASP A 106 -16.64 6.12 2.55
C ASP A 106 -15.43 6.84 1.93
N TYR A 107 -14.25 6.21 1.95
CA TYR A 107 -13.01 6.83 1.48
C TYR A 107 -12.12 5.88 0.69
N ILE A 108 -11.47 6.41 -0.33
CA ILE A 108 -10.30 5.80 -0.98
C ILE A 108 -9.11 6.71 -0.73
N PHE A 109 -8.02 6.16 -0.18
CA PHE A 109 -6.76 6.88 0.01
C PHE A 109 -5.73 6.37 -0.98
N ILE A 110 -5.05 7.30 -1.65
CA ILE A 110 -3.93 7.04 -2.54
C ILE A 110 -2.67 7.61 -1.89
N SER A 111 -1.65 6.77 -1.66
CA SER A 111 -0.36 7.24 -1.12
C SER A 111 0.50 7.95 -2.16
N HIS A 112 0.53 7.45 -3.39
CA HIS A 112 1.29 8.00 -4.51
C HIS A 112 0.82 7.46 -5.87
N SER A 113 1.36 8.03 -6.96
CA SER A 113 0.82 7.83 -8.32
C SER A 113 1.34 6.61 -9.09
N HIS A 114 2.19 5.76 -8.50
CA HIS A 114 2.63 4.53 -9.16
C HIS A 114 1.44 3.61 -9.45
N ILE A 115 1.58 2.81 -10.50
CA ILE A 115 0.43 2.12 -11.13
C ILE A 115 -0.19 1.07 -10.20
N ASP A 116 0.63 0.46 -9.34
CA ASP A 116 0.27 -0.54 -8.35
C ASP A 116 -0.38 0.03 -7.08
N HIS A 117 -0.40 1.37 -6.93
CA HIS A 117 -1.08 2.08 -5.85
C HIS A 117 -2.26 2.93 -6.34
N LEU A 118 -2.09 3.55 -7.51
CA LEU A 118 -3.12 4.31 -8.23
C LEU A 118 -3.61 3.51 -9.45
N HIS A 119 -4.51 2.56 -9.21
CA HIS A 119 -5.04 1.69 -10.25
C HIS A 119 -6.43 2.16 -10.74
N PHE A 120 -6.48 2.80 -11.91
CA PHE A 120 -7.67 3.49 -12.41
C PHE A 120 -8.92 2.60 -12.52
N ASN A 121 -8.79 1.39 -13.06
CA ASN A 121 -9.96 0.51 -13.22
C ASN A 121 -10.51 0.03 -11.87
N SER A 122 -9.62 -0.13 -10.87
CA SER A 122 -10.05 -0.52 -9.52
C SER A 122 -10.79 0.62 -8.83
N ILE A 123 -10.32 1.85 -9.00
CA ILE A 123 -10.97 3.06 -8.47
C ILE A 123 -12.30 3.33 -9.19
N GLY A 124 -12.32 3.29 -10.52
CA GLY A 124 -13.53 3.55 -11.32
C GLY A 124 -14.67 2.55 -11.08
N TYR A 125 -14.35 1.31 -10.70
CA TYR A 125 -15.38 0.36 -10.25
C TYR A 125 -16.13 0.90 -9.02
N PHE A 126 -15.42 1.47 -8.04
CA PHE A 126 -16.01 1.96 -6.81
C PHE A 126 -16.74 3.28 -6.99
N GLU A 127 -16.38 4.09 -7.97
CA GLU A 127 -17.18 5.25 -8.36
C GLU A 127 -18.60 4.89 -8.74
N SER A 128 -18.73 3.89 -9.62
CA SER A 128 -20.04 3.42 -10.09
C SER A 128 -20.87 2.81 -8.96
N LYS A 129 -20.22 2.11 -8.04
CA LYS A 129 -20.89 1.41 -6.91
C LYS A 129 -21.20 2.34 -5.74
N PHE A 130 -20.33 3.31 -5.46
CA PHE A 130 -20.36 4.18 -4.29
C PHE A 130 -20.04 5.64 -4.67
N PRO A 131 -20.96 6.34 -5.36
CA PRO A 131 -20.71 7.68 -5.91
C PRO A 131 -20.45 8.78 -4.87
N LYS A 132 -20.68 8.49 -3.57
CA LYS A 132 -20.41 9.40 -2.45
C LYS A 132 -19.04 9.17 -1.79
N THR A 133 -18.27 8.19 -2.26
CA THR A 133 -16.93 7.90 -1.73
C THR A 133 -16.02 9.11 -1.96
N HIS A 134 -15.26 9.52 -0.96
CA HIS A 134 -14.24 10.55 -1.12
C HIS A 134 -12.91 9.93 -1.55
N LEU A 135 -12.36 10.36 -2.69
CA LEU A 135 -10.98 10.05 -3.06
C LEU A 135 -10.02 11.08 -2.47
N ILE A 136 -9.03 10.60 -1.72
CA ILE A 136 -8.04 11.41 -1.02
C ILE A 136 -6.66 11.05 -1.59
N TYR A 137 -5.91 12.07 -2.00
CA TYR A 137 -4.62 11.89 -2.66
C TYR A 137 -3.67 13.06 -2.36
N PRO A 138 -2.34 12.87 -2.47
CA PRO A 138 -1.40 13.97 -2.33
C PRO A 138 -1.46 14.93 -3.51
N GLU A 139 -1.25 16.21 -3.23
CA GLU A 139 -0.90 17.22 -4.24
C GLU A 139 0.17 16.67 -5.20
N GLY A 140 -0.08 16.80 -6.51
CA GLY A 140 0.73 16.23 -7.59
C GLY A 140 0.14 14.96 -8.19
N THR A 141 -0.71 14.21 -7.47
CA THR A 141 -1.41 13.06 -8.05
C THR A 141 -2.47 13.48 -9.06
N GLU A 142 -3.06 14.67 -8.93
CA GLU A 142 -4.07 15.19 -9.88
C GLU A 142 -3.59 15.26 -11.33
N TYR A 143 -2.28 15.33 -11.59
CA TYR A 143 -1.75 15.32 -12.95
C TYR A 143 -1.96 13.99 -13.68
N TYR A 144 -2.28 12.93 -12.95
CA TYR A 144 -2.49 11.59 -13.48
C TYR A 144 -3.93 11.10 -13.30
N LEU A 145 -4.75 11.77 -12.50
CA LEU A 145 -6.11 11.33 -12.24
C LEU A 145 -6.96 11.47 -13.51
N PRO A 146 -7.70 10.42 -13.90
CA PRO A 146 -8.83 10.56 -14.81
C PRO A 146 -9.88 11.52 -14.25
N ASP A 147 -10.80 11.94 -15.10
CA ASP A 147 -11.97 12.74 -14.73
C ASP A 147 -12.98 11.87 -13.94
N PHE A 148 -12.64 11.53 -12.70
CA PHE A 148 -13.56 10.88 -11.76
C PHE A 148 -14.60 11.88 -11.24
N ASP A 149 -15.85 11.43 -11.16
CA ASP A 149 -17.05 12.16 -10.75
C ASP A 149 -17.29 12.15 -9.23
N PHE A 150 -16.70 11.20 -8.48
CA PHE A 150 -16.89 11.18 -7.02
C PHE A 150 -16.15 12.36 -6.35
N PRO A 151 -16.54 12.77 -5.12
CA PRO A 151 -15.85 13.81 -4.38
C PRO A 151 -14.34 13.57 -4.20
N GLN A 152 -13.53 14.61 -4.40
CA GLN A 152 -12.07 14.53 -4.40
C GLN A 152 -11.45 15.50 -3.38
N THR A 153 -10.44 15.06 -2.63
CA THR A 153 -9.66 15.91 -1.72
C THR A 153 -8.17 15.77 -1.98
N ARG A 154 -7.57 16.91 -2.36
CA ARG A 154 -6.13 17.08 -2.55
C ARG A 154 -5.45 17.48 -1.24
N ILE A 155 -4.57 16.62 -0.73
CA ILE A 155 -3.80 16.84 0.50
C ILE A 155 -2.50 17.60 0.19
N LYS A 156 -2.28 18.74 0.84
CA LYS A 156 -1.04 19.52 0.66
C LYS A 156 0.15 18.81 1.31
N ILE A 157 1.25 18.69 0.57
CA ILE A 157 2.40 17.86 0.99
C ILE A 157 3.67 18.64 1.32
N SER A 158 3.72 19.94 0.99
CA SER A 158 4.95 20.74 1.03
C SER A 158 5.69 20.67 2.38
N LYS A 159 4.98 20.83 3.50
CA LYS A 159 5.56 20.72 4.84
C LYS A 159 6.06 19.32 5.18
N ALA A 160 5.30 18.30 4.77
CA ALA A 160 5.65 16.90 5.05
C ALA A 160 6.94 16.50 4.33
N LEU A 161 7.13 16.96 3.09
CA LEU A 161 8.31 16.64 2.28
C LEU A 161 9.51 17.56 2.52
N SER A 162 9.31 18.87 2.72
CA SER A 162 10.44 19.82 2.80
C SER A 162 11.22 19.72 4.09
N ASN A 163 10.56 19.31 5.18
CA ASN A 163 11.15 19.32 6.51
C ASN A 163 11.17 17.94 7.15
N TYR A 164 10.81 16.87 6.44
CA TYR A 164 10.74 15.51 6.99
C TYR A 164 9.81 15.41 8.23
N PHE A 165 8.80 16.30 8.30
CA PHE A 165 7.93 16.49 9.47
C PHE A 165 6.46 16.15 9.16
N ILE A 166 5.61 16.47 10.11
CA ILE A 166 4.16 16.35 10.06
C ILE A 166 3.61 17.55 9.26
N GLY A 167 2.77 17.29 8.27
CA GLY A 167 2.10 18.33 7.51
C GLY A 167 0.82 18.86 8.17
N ASP A 168 0.11 19.73 7.47
CA ASP A 168 -1.12 20.34 8.00
C ASP A 168 -2.29 19.34 7.91
N SER A 169 -2.96 19.11 9.03
CA SER A 169 -4.10 18.20 9.08
C SER A 169 -5.35 18.80 8.45
N GLN A 170 -6.15 17.96 7.79
CA GLN A 170 -7.49 18.30 7.29
C GLN A 170 -8.53 17.34 7.89
N THR A 171 -9.73 17.83 8.19
CA THR A 171 -10.83 16.99 8.72
C THR A 171 -11.97 16.88 7.73
N ILE A 172 -12.45 15.66 7.48
CA ILE A 172 -13.56 15.34 6.56
C ILE A 172 -14.49 14.36 7.27
N ASP A 173 -15.76 14.72 7.43
CA ASP A 173 -16.80 13.96 8.15
C ASP A 173 -16.33 13.32 9.47
N GLY A 174 -15.56 14.09 10.25
CA GLY A 174 -15.02 13.70 11.56
C GLY A 174 -13.69 12.97 11.52
N ILE A 175 -13.23 12.49 10.36
CA ILE A 175 -11.89 11.89 10.21
C ILE A 175 -10.87 12.99 10.04
N LYS A 176 -9.88 13.05 10.93
CA LYS A 176 -8.72 13.93 10.81
C LYS A 176 -7.59 13.21 10.10
N ILE A 177 -7.14 13.79 8.99
CA ILE A 177 -6.11 13.26 8.10
C ILE A 177 -4.90 14.17 8.22
N THR A 178 -3.74 13.60 8.53
CA THR A 178 -2.49 14.35 8.62
C THR A 178 -1.47 13.72 7.66
N PRO A 179 -1.00 14.44 6.62
CA PRO A 179 0.06 13.94 5.77
C PRO A 179 1.37 13.89 6.56
N VAL A 180 2.10 12.78 6.42
CA VAL A 180 3.39 12.57 7.06
C VAL A 180 4.43 12.12 6.04
N TYR A 181 5.70 12.23 6.43
CA TYR A 181 6.82 11.96 5.56
C TYR A 181 6.80 10.52 5.00
N ALA A 182 7.03 10.42 3.68
CA ALA A 182 7.39 9.18 2.99
C ALA A 182 8.54 9.47 2.01
N LEU A 183 9.63 8.72 2.12
CA LEU A 183 10.77 8.79 1.21
C LEU A 183 10.47 8.00 -0.06
N HIS A 184 9.82 8.63 -1.03
CA HIS A 184 9.41 7.95 -2.25
C HIS A 184 9.42 8.88 -3.47
N THR A 185 8.79 8.46 -4.57
CA THR A 185 8.61 9.27 -5.78
C THR A 185 7.13 9.33 -6.18
N GLY A 186 6.68 10.46 -6.73
CA GLY A 186 5.28 10.69 -7.07
C GLY A 186 4.92 10.54 -8.54
N GLY A 187 5.89 10.18 -9.40
CA GLY A 187 5.66 9.93 -10.81
C GLY A 187 4.84 8.66 -11.04
N ARG A 188 4.38 8.45 -12.28
CA ARG A 188 3.57 7.30 -12.69
C ARG A 188 4.21 6.52 -13.84
N TYR A 189 4.85 7.24 -14.75
CA TYR A 189 5.41 6.75 -16.01
C TYR A 189 6.92 6.89 -16.01
N ALA A 190 7.67 5.96 -15.42
CA ALA A 190 9.15 5.80 -15.46
C ALA A 190 9.98 7.08 -15.71
N LEU A 191 9.98 7.62 -16.94
CA LEU A 191 10.58 8.89 -17.33
C LEU A 191 10.09 10.11 -16.52
N ASP A 192 8.84 10.13 -16.06
CA ASP A 192 8.27 11.32 -15.43
C ASP A 192 8.82 11.62 -14.04
N THR A 193 9.12 10.58 -13.27
CA THR A 193 9.89 10.65 -12.03
C THR A 193 11.23 11.36 -12.23
N TYR A 194 11.88 11.19 -13.40
CA TYR A 194 13.16 11.83 -13.71
C TYR A 194 13.01 13.22 -14.34
N LEU A 195 12.05 13.38 -15.26
CA LEU A 195 11.90 14.59 -16.07
C LEU A 195 11.15 15.70 -15.33
N TRP A 196 10.04 15.35 -14.69
CA TRP A 196 9.11 16.31 -14.08
C TRP A 196 9.21 16.33 -12.56
N LYS A 197 9.90 15.35 -11.97
CA LYS A 197 10.12 15.21 -10.51
C LYS A 197 8.83 15.45 -9.72
N VAL A 198 7.72 14.88 -10.21
CA VAL A 198 6.41 15.07 -9.58
C VAL A 198 6.50 14.59 -8.14
N GLN A 199 6.35 15.54 -7.23
CA GLN A 199 6.17 15.27 -5.81
C GLN A 199 4.68 14.97 -5.64
N GLY A 200 4.39 13.81 -5.07
CA GLY A 200 3.04 13.24 -5.04
C GLY A 200 3.08 11.91 -4.30
N HIS A 201 3.73 11.91 -3.13
CA HIS A 201 3.91 10.75 -2.27
C HIS A 201 3.94 11.17 -0.81
N ILE A 202 3.16 10.51 0.05
CA ILE A 202 3.11 10.74 1.50
C ILE A 202 2.67 9.48 2.22
N GLY A 203 2.97 9.42 3.52
CA GLY A 203 2.21 8.59 4.45
C GLY A 203 1.02 9.37 5.01
N TYR A 204 0.08 8.66 5.64
CA TYR A 204 -1.09 9.24 6.29
C TYR A 204 -1.17 8.83 7.75
N ILE A 205 -1.41 9.80 8.63
CA ILE A 205 -2.01 9.57 9.94
C ILE A 205 -3.50 9.87 9.84
N ILE A 206 -4.32 8.92 10.28
CA ILE A 206 -5.78 8.99 10.23
C ILE A 206 -6.31 8.80 11.64
N GLU A 207 -6.93 9.85 12.19
CA GLU A 207 -7.50 9.88 13.53
C GLU A 207 -9.03 9.96 13.44
N TYR A 208 -9.72 9.03 14.11
CA TYR A 208 -11.17 9.08 14.26
C TYR A 208 -11.58 8.51 15.61
N LYS A 209 -12.21 9.35 16.43
CA LYS A 209 -12.47 9.08 17.85
C LYS A 209 -11.16 8.75 18.57
N GLU A 210 -11.05 7.60 19.24
CA GLU A 210 -9.81 7.19 19.90
C GLU A 210 -8.84 6.39 19.02
N VAL A 211 -9.21 6.12 17.77
CA VAL A 211 -8.39 5.30 16.86
C VAL A 211 -7.44 6.19 16.06
N CYS A 212 -6.16 5.84 16.07
CA CYS A 212 -5.13 6.43 15.24
C CYS A 212 -4.46 5.36 14.37
N ILE A 213 -4.49 5.57 13.07
CA ILE A 213 -3.97 4.66 12.06
C ILE A 213 -2.83 5.34 11.32
N TYR A 214 -1.75 4.60 11.09
CA TYR A 214 -0.68 5.03 10.22
C TYR A 214 -0.67 4.18 8.95
N TYR A 215 -0.78 4.82 7.79
CA TYR A 215 -0.58 4.18 6.50
C TYR A 215 0.67 4.77 5.86
N ALA A 216 1.76 3.99 5.79
CA ALA A 216 3.05 4.48 5.32
C ALA A 216 3.09 4.71 3.80
N GLY A 217 2.20 4.04 3.04
CA GLY A 217 2.39 3.87 1.60
C GLY A 217 3.71 3.15 1.32
N ASP A 218 4.35 3.52 0.21
CA ASP A 218 5.72 3.12 -0.06
C ASP A 218 6.70 4.17 0.43
N THR A 219 7.77 3.72 1.10
CA THR A 219 8.79 4.62 1.62
C THR A 219 10.12 3.89 1.78
N GLY A 220 11.22 4.61 1.54
CA GLY A 220 12.54 4.24 2.05
C GLY A 220 12.67 4.54 3.54
N TYR A 221 13.74 4.03 4.16
CA TYR A 221 13.95 4.22 5.60
C TYR A 221 14.63 5.55 5.94
N HIS A 222 14.07 6.30 6.91
CA HIS A 222 14.62 7.54 7.44
C HIS A 222 14.30 7.68 8.94
N PRO A 223 15.20 7.23 9.84
CA PRO A 223 14.89 7.06 11.27
C PRO A 223 14.38 8.35 11.93
N GLU A 224 15.01 9.49 11.64
CA GLU A 224 14.63 10.74 12.29
C GLU A 224 13.24 11.24 11.90
N ALA A 225 12.77 10.90 10.70
CA ALA A 225 11.42 11.27 10.26
C ALA A 225 10.38 10.39 10.96
N PHE A 226 10.65 9.08 11.05
CA PHE A 226 9.74 8.13 11.68
C PHE A 226 9.66 8.30 13.20
N LYS A 227 10.77 8.64 13.87
CA LYS A 227 10.77 9.02 15.30
C LYS A 227 9.93 10.28 15.56
N VAL A 228 9.90 11.24 14.63
CA VAL A 228 9.01 12.40 14.76
C VAL A 228 7.55 11.96 14.72
N ILE A 229 7.19 11.05 13.81
CA ILE A 229 5.82 10.50 13.76
C ILE A 229 5.48 9.80 15.09
N GLY A 230 6.33 8.89 15.57
CA GLY A 230 6.08 8.14 16.82
C GLY A 230 6.04 8.99 18.08
N LYS A 231 6.70 10.15 18.09
CA LYS A 231 6.63 11.12 19.20
C LYS A 231 5.32 11.90 19.24
N ASN A 232 4.66 12.09 18.10
CA ASN A 232 3.49 12.97 17.99
C ASN A 232 2.15 12.20 17.97
N PHE A 233 2.17 10.91 17.65
CA PHE A 233 0.95 10.12 17.48
C PHE A 233 1.01 8.84 18.29
N LYS A 234 -0.10 8.52 18.97
CA LYS A 234 -0.32 7.22 19.61
C LYS A 234 -0.97 6.27 18.62
N ILE A 235 -0.17 5.62 17.77
CA ILE A 235 -0.65 4.79 16.66
C ILE A 235 -1.15 3.43 17.17
N ASN A 236 -2.41 3.10 16.88
CA ASN A 236 -2.98 1.79 17.23
C ASN A 236 -2.59 0.71 16.20
N LEU A 237 -2.62 1.05 14.92
CA LEU A 237 -2.29 0.13 13.83
C LEU A 237 -1.52 0.86 12.74
N ALA A 238 -0.35 0.33 12.40
CA ALA A 238 0.50 0.81 11.33
C ALA A 238 0.52 -0.18 10.15
N PHE A 239 0.31 0.33 8.93
CA PHE A 239 0.53 -0.40 7.69
C PHE A 239 1.89 0.00 7.12
N ILE A 240 2.85 -0.92 7.14
CA ILE A 240 4.26 -0.64 6.83
C ILE A 240 4.73 -1.55 5.68
N PRO A 241 5.32 -1.01 4.60
CA PRO A 241 5.76 -1.80 3.47
C PRO A 241 6.96 -2.68 3.82
N LEU A 242 7.03 -3.86 3.19
CA LEU A 242 8.19 -4.74 3.17
C LEU A 242 8.69 -4.88 1.72
N GLY A 243 9.66 -4.06 1.34
CA GLY A 243 10.26 -4.13 0.01
C GLY A 243 9.52 -3.31 -1.05
N PRO A 244 9.83 -3.56 -2.33
CA PRO A 244 10.73 -4.61 -2.82
C PRO A 244 12.18 -4.45 -2.33
N CYS A 245 12.89 -5.56 -2.14
CA CYS A 245 14.29 -5.59 -1.70
C CYS A 245 15.08 -6.72 -2.37
N LEU A 246 16.37 -6.48 -2.65
CA LEU A 246 17.34 -7.51 -3.07
C LEU A 246 18.02 -8.15 -1.87
N ASP A 247 18.46 -7.31 -0.93
CA ASP A 247 18.88 -7.70 0.41
C ASP A 247 17.80 -7.20 1.38
N CYS A 248 17.05 -8.13 1.97
CA CYS A 248 15.95 -7.80 2.87
C CYS A 248 16.40 -7.81 4.35
N ASP A 249 17.58 -8.36 4.63
CA ASP A 249 18.18 -8.44 5.97
C ASP A 249 19.13 -7.27 6.25
N GLY A 250 19.57 -6.57 5.20
CA GLY A 250 20.38 -5.37 5.25
C GLY A 250 19.63 -4.11 4.78
N LYS A 251 20.37 -3.18 4.17
CA LYS A 251 19.81 -1.90 3.73
C LYS A 251 18.91 -2.07 2.51
N GLY A 252 17.73 -1.47 2.55
CA GLY A 252 16.79 -1.46 1.44
C GLY A 252 17.22 -0.55 0.29
N PHE A 253 16.31 -0.38 -0.67
CA PHE A 253 16.52 0.60 -1.73
C PHE A 253 16.29 2.01 -1.22
N LYS A 254 16.72 3.01 -2.01
CA LYS A 254 16.56 4.43 -1.65
C LYS A 254 15.11 4.79 -1.30
N TYR A 255 14.13 4.20 -1.99
CA TYR A 255 12.72 4.57 -1.89
C TYR A 255 11.80 3.45 -1.37
N HIS A 256 12.38 2.32 -0.93
CA HIS A 256 11.62 1.20 -0.37
C HIS A 256 12.41 0.58 0.78
N THR A 257 11.72 0.32 1.89
CA THR A 257 12.26 -0.39 3.05
C THR A 257 12.66 -1.82 2.70
N SER A 258 13.74 -2.32 3.30
CA SER A 258 13.94 -3.77 3.48
C SER A 258 13.06 -4.34 4.60
N SER A 259 13.15 -5.65 4.85
CA SER A 259 12.41 -6.28 5.95
C SER A 259 12.90 -5.82 7.32
N ILE A 260 14.22 -5.68 7.50
CA ILE A 260 14.78 -5.14 8.75
C ILE A 260 14.41 -3.66 8.93
N GLU A 261 14.46 -2.86 7.87
CA GLU A 261 14.08 -1.44 7.90
C GLU A 261 12.58 -1.26 8.18
N GLY A 262 11.71 -2.17 7.71
CA GLY A 262 10.29 -2.16 8.08
C GLY A 262 10.07 -2.40 9.58
N LEU A 263 10.85 -3.29 10.20
CA LEU A 263 10.80 -3.53 11.65
C LEU A 263 11.40 -2.36 12.44
N ASP A 264 12.46 -1.72 11.95
CA ASP A 264 13.02 -0.53 12.56
C ASP A 264 12.07 0.67 12.45
N LEU A 265 11.40 0.82 11.31
CA LEU A 265 10.32 1.79 11.14
C LEU A 265 9.22 1.58 12.17
N MET A 266 8.77 0.34 12.36
CA MET A 266 7.79 -0.01 13.41
C MET A 266 8.24 0.41 14.82
N LYS A 267 9.53 0.22 15.16
CA LYS A 267 10.08 0.69 16.45
C LYS A 267 10.03 2.22 16.54
N ASP A 268 10.45 2.91 15.50
CA ASP A 268 10.60 4.37 15.49
C ASP A 268 9.24 5.10 15.51
N VAL A 269 8.22 4.57 14.82
CA VAL A 269 6.85 5.10 14.91
C VAL A 269 6.12 4.66 16.18
N ASN A 270 6.68 3.70 16.93
CA ASN A 270 6.16 3.21 18.21
C ASN A 270 4.66 2.86 18.16
N ALA A 271 4.24 2.15 17.10
CA ALA A 271 2.85 1.71 16.99
C ALA A 271 2.55 0.53 17.94
N GLU A 272 1.28 0.37 18.31
CA GLU A 272 0.84 -0.77 19.11
C GLU A 272 0.90 -2.06 18.28
N PHE A 273 0.32 -2.04 17.07
CA PHE A 273 0.40 -3.13 16.11
C PHE A 273 0.92 -2.66 14.75
N MET A 274 1.60 -3.57 14.04
CA MET A 274 1.96 -3.42 12.63
C MET A 274 1.31 -4.53 11.80
N LEU A 275 0.70 -4.16 10.68
CA LEU A 275 0.35 -5.08 9.61
C LEU A 275 1.28 -4.79 8.42
N PRO A 276 2.19 -5.72 8.05
CA PRO A 276 3.09 -5.52 6.93
C PRO A 276 2.34 -5.55 5.59
N ILE A 277 2.74 -4.70 4.64
CA ILE A 277 2.14 -4.57 3.31
C ILE A 277 3.20 -4.56 2.20
N HIS A 278 2.78 -4.36 0.93
CA HIS A 278 3.62 -4.22 -0.27
C HIS A 278 4.41 -5.47 -0.71
N TYR A 279 4.11 -6.65 -0.14
CA TYR A 279 4.67 -7.94 -0.53
C TYR A 279 3.59 -8.91 -1.05
N GLY A 280 4.02 -10.08 -1.52
CA GLY A 280 3.17 -11.25 -1.80
C GLY A 280 2.36 -11.19 -3.08
N ALA A 281 2.10 -10.00 -3.64
CA ALA A 281 1.24 -9.83 -4.80
C ALA A 281 1.99 -9.67 -6.14
N ILE A 282 3.10 -8.93 -6.19
CA ILE A 282 3.84 -8.63 -7.43
C ILE A 282 5.30 -9.04 -7.28
N GLU A 283 5.86 -9.69 -8.31
CA GLU A 283 7.27 -10.05 -8.35
C GLU A 283 8.12 -8.97 -9.05
N TYR A 284 8.84 -8.17 -8.27
CA TYR A 284 9.72 -7.12 -8.79
C TYR A 284 11.13 -7.66 -9.09
N PHE A 285 11.97 -7.80 -8.06
CA PHE A 285 13.37 -8.26 -8.19
C PHE A 285 13.61 -9.68 -7.70
N ARG A 286 12.74 -10.16 -6.81
CA ARG A 286 12.79 -11.48 -6.15
C ARG A 286 11.36 -11.98 -5.98
N ASP A 287 11.24 -13.24 -5.57
CA ASP A 287 9.99 -13.83 -5.14
C ASP A 287 9.21 -12.86 -4.22
N ALA A 288 7.93 -12.67 -4.51
CA ALA A 288 7.13 -11.64 -3.85
C ALA A 288 6.96 -11.90 -2.34
N ASN A 289 7.11 -13.14 -1.86
CA ASN A 289 7.04 -13.49 -0.44
C ASN A 289 8.38 -13.41 0.28
N PHE A 290 9.49 -13.25 -0.44
CA PHE A 290 10.83 -13.19 0.15
C PHE A 290 10.97 -12.12 1.26
N PRO A 291 10.42 -10.88 1.12
CA PRO A 291 10.45 -9.90 2.20
C PRO A 291 9.78 -10.39 3.49
N LEU A 292 8.62 -11.07 3.39
CA LEU A 292 7.93 -11.61 4.56
C LEU A 292 8.75 -12.72 5.23
N GLU A 293 9.32 -13.64 4.47
CA GLU A 293 10.12 -14.75 5.01
C GLU A 293 11.41 -14.25 5.70
N SER A 294 12.05 -13.22 5.12
CA SER A 294 13.16 -12.50 5.75
C SER A 294 12.71 -11.87 7.07
N MET A 295 11.59 -11.15 7.10
CA MET A 295 11.07 -10.54 8.34
C MET A 295 10.80 -11.59 9.43
N LYS A 296 10.19 -12.74 9.08
CA LYS A 296 9.94 -13.85 10.03
C LYS A 296 11.23 -14.38 10.65
N THR A 297 12.31 -14.42 9.87
CA THR A 297 13.64 -14.82 10.33
C THR A 297 14.24 -13.76 11.26
N ILE A 298 14.18 -12.48 10.88
CA ILE A 298 14.68 -11.35 11.67
C ILE A 298 13.95 -11.26 13.02
N LEU A 299 12.64 -11.51 13.05
CA LEU A 299 11.86 -11.53 14.28
C LEU A 299 12.34 -12.56 15.31
N GLN A 300 13.13 -13.57 14.91
CA GLN A 300 13.74 -14.52 15.84
C GLN A 300 15.01 -13.99 16.53
N ARG A 301 15.60 -12.89 16.03
CA ARG A 301 16.79 -12.26 16.62
C ARG A 301 16.44 -11.54 17.92
N GLU A 302 17.37 -11.53 18.88
CA GLU A 302 17.14 -11.01 20.24
C GLU A 302 16.63 -9.56 20.26
N ASP A 303 17.15 -8.72 19.38
CA ASP A 303 16.84 -7.31 19.20
C ASP A 303 15.44 -7.01 18.63
N TYR A 304 14.70 -8.03 18.18
CA TYR A 304 13.32 -7.90 17.65
C TYR A 304 12.30 -8.79 18.36
N THR A 305 12.71 -9.62 19.31
CA THR A 305 11.79 -10.53 20.03
C THR A 305 10.60 -9.80 20.68
N GLY A 306 10.82 -8.57 21.18
CA GLY A 306 9.77 -7.72 21.75
C GLY A 306 8.70 -7.24 20.75
N LEU A 307 8.94 -7.37 19.45
CA LEU A 307 7.97 -7.02 18.41
C LEU A 307 7.06 -8.18 18.00
N LYS A 308 7.40 -9.44 18.32
CA LYS A 308 6.67 -10.62 17.81
C LYS A 308 5.16 -10.56 18.00
N ASN A 309 4.71 -10.10 19.17
CA ASN A 309 3.28 -10.00 19.50
C ASN A 309 2.60 -8.74 18.93
N LYS A 310 3.39 -7.82 18.37
CA LYS A 310 2.93 -6.58 17.75
C LYS A 310 2.82 -6.68 16.23
N ILE A 311 3.51 -7.64 15.60
CA ILE A 311 3.44 -7.84 14.14
C ILE A 311 2.30 -8.80 13.79
N ILE A 312 1.31 -8.30 13.06
CA ILE A 312 0.14 -9.04 12.59
C ILE A 312 0.40 -9.51 11.16
N ILE A 313 0.84 -10.75 10.99
CA ILE A 313 1.02 -11.36 9.67
C ILE A 313 -0.29 -12.01 9.23
N LEU A 314 -0.88 -11.51 8.15
CA LEU A 314 -2.10 -12.07 7.55
C LEU A 314 -1.79 -12.82 6.25
N ASN A 315 -2.61 -13.82 5.95
CA ASN A 315 -2.75 -14.28 4.57
C ASN A 315 -3.70 -13.32 3.82
N GLU A 316 -3.52 -13.18 2.52
CA GLU A 316 -4.42 -12.39 1.68
C GLU A 316 -5.88 -12.85 1.85
N GLY A 317 -6.77 -11.88 2.09
CA GLY A 317 -8.18 -12.10 2.34
C GLY A 317 -8.55 -12.38 3.80
N ASN A 318 -7.57 -12.45 4.71
CA ASN A 318 -7.84 -12.49 6.14
C ASN A 318 -8.02 -11.08 6.73
N GLN A 319 -8.73 -11.03 7.84
CA GLN A 319 -9.12 -9.81 8.52
C GLN A 319 -8.85 -9.91 10.01
N ILE A 320 -8.39 -8.83 10.63
CA ILE A 320 -8.40 -8.66 12.09
C ILE A 320 -9.58 -7.80 12.51
N VAL A 321 -10.14 -8.10 13.68
CA VAL A 321 -11.26 -7.34 14.26
C VAL A 321 -10.99 -7.04 15.73
N PHE A 322 -11.08 -5.76 16.07
CA PHE A 322 -11.03 -5.19 17.42
C PHE A 322 -12.46 -4.79 17.82
N GLU A 323 -13.08 -5.55 18.72
CA GLU A 323 -14.50 -5.37 19.09
C GLU A 323 -14.68 -4.32 20.19
N ASN A 324 -14.16 -4.59 21.39
CA ASN A 324 -14.43 -3.77 22.59
C ASN A 324 -13.27 -2.86 22.99
N ASN A 325 -12.03 -3.24 22.65
CA ASN A 325 -10.80 -2.51 22.96
C ASN A 325 -9.86 -2.50 21.75
N LEU A 326 -8.74 -1.77 21.82
CA LEU A 326 -7.75 -1.66 20.74
C LEU A 326 -6.44 -2.39 21.07
N SER A 327 -6.42 -3.20 22.13
CA SER A 327 -5.25 -3.97 22.58
C SER A 327 -5.34 -5.46 22.21
N GLU A 328 -6.53 -5.94 21.86
CA GLU A 328 -6.77 -7.33 21.49
C GLU A 328 -7.61 -7.39 20.21
N TYR A 329 -7.20 -8.29 19.31
CA TYR A 329 -7.93 -8.57 18.09
C TYR A 329 -8.20 -10.05 17.96
N ARG A 330 -9.24 -10.39 17.20
CA ARG A 330 -9.45 -11.76 16.69
C ARG A 330 -9.19 -11.81 15.20
N LEU A 331 -8.67 -12.95 14.75
CA LEU A 331 -8.52 -13.25 13.34
C LEU A 331 -9.84 -13.77 12.76
N VAL A 332 -10.16 -13.30 11.56
CA VAL A 332 -11.29 -13.76 10.74
C VAL A 332 -10.73 -14.19 9.41
N SER A 333 -11.05 -15.43 9.01
CA SER A 333 -10.71 -15.97 7.70
C SER A 333 -11.99 -16.32 6.95
N GLY A 334 -11.91 -16.41 5.62
CA GLY A 334 -13.04 -16.90 4.82
C GLY A 334 -13.39 -18.37 5.09
N GLU A 335 -12.51 -19.15 5.72
CA GLU A 335 -12.75 -20.54 6.11
C GLU A 335 -13.76 -20.66 7.26
N ASN A 336 -13.79 -19.67 8.15
CA ASN A 336 -14.52 -19.72 9.43
C ASN A 336 -15.67 -18.70 9.48
N GLN A 337 -16.29 -18.41 8.32
CA GLN A 337 -17.21 -17.28 8.15
C GLN A 337 -18.66 -17.54 8.52
#